data_AF-G9QLC4-F1
#
_entry.id   AF-G9QLC4-F1
#
_cell.length_a   1.000
_cell.length_b   1.000
_cell.length_c   1.000
_cell.angle_alpha   90.00
_cell.angle_beta   90.00
_cell.angle_gamma   90.00
#
_symmetry.space_group_name_H-M   'P 1'
#
loop_
_entity.id
_entity.type
_entity.pdbx_description
1 polymer ?
#
loop_
_entity_poly.entity_id
_entity_poly.type
_entity_poly.pdbx_seq_one_letter_code
_entity_poly.pdbx_strand_id
1 'polypeptide(L)'
;MKKKHLIELRNSLRRRGFWIDVIDGELVLDRWYSKSNFYEMLNLLTSLQISIKIGERGIRLESNTLVPDEILNRIESFNRSEFRFILSSLKIPQRWSHNLNNDLSILEIDCGIASLVFALNKVGLYTSMSCDGHGQREPKIWLNGHAYIETIRKILMEANQEVSFAYDWEINKEGSSSVLTAKKRLSNDKWDVKKIQDDALALSEYLCNYYSSPFDSRFNSLYWSF
;
A
#
# COMPACT_ATOMS: atom_id res chain seq x y z
N MET A 1 -20.58 16.14 7.12
CA MET A 1 -20.29 14.75 7.53
C MET A 1 -19.55 13.88 6.50
N LYS A 2 -19.54 14.18 5.18
CA LYS A 2 -18.93 13.29 4.16
C LYS A 2 -17.38 13.19 4.14
N LYS A 3 -16.66 14.27 4.47
CA LYS A 3 -15.19 14.34 4.27
C LYS A 3 -14.38 13.49 5.26
N LYS A 4 -14.71 13.55 6.56
CA LYS A 4 -14.03 12.76 7.60
C LYS A 4 -14.09 11.26 7.30
N HIS A 5 -15.26 10.81 6.90
CA HIS A 5 -15.52 9.40 6.63
C HIS A 5 -14.75 8.85 5.42
N LEU A 6 -14.66 9.65 4.34
CA LEU A 6 -13.82 9.30 3.19
C LEU A 6 -12.33 9.22 3.56
N ILE A 7 -11.88 10.07 4.49
CA ILE A 7 -10.50 10.04 5.00
C ILE A 7 -10.25 8.77 5.83
N GLU A 8 -11.18 8.37 6.68
CA GLU A 8 -11.08 7.14 7.49
C GLU A 8 -11.04 5.89 6.58
N LEU A 9 -11.91 5.84 5.56
CA LEU A 9 -11.89 4.77 4.56
C LEU A 9 -10.59 4.76 3.74
N ARG A 10 -10.11 5.93 3.30
CA ARG A 10 -8.80 6.07 2.63
C ARG A 10 -7.68 5.50 3.51
N ASN A 11 -7.65 5.86 4.79
CA ASN A 11 -6.60 5.41 5.71
C ASN A 11 -6.61 3.89 5.88
N SER A 12 -7.80 3.30 6.01
CA SER A 12 -7.97 1.85 6.13
C SER A 12 -7.52 1.11 4.87
N LEU A 13 -7.88 1.64 3.70
CA LEU A 13 -7.42 1.10 2.41
C LEU A 13 -5.91 1.23 2.23
N ARG A 14 -5.31 2.37 2.63
CA ARG A 14 -3.86 2.57 2.62
C ARG A 14 -3.16 1.58 3.53
N ARG A 15 -3.66 1.35 4.74
CA ARG A 15 -3.15 0.33 5.67
C ARG A 15 -3.26 -1.07 5.10
N ARG A 16 -4.32 -1.36 4.35
CA ARG A 16 -4.41 -2.65 3.65
C ARG A 16 -3.37 -2.79 2.54
N GLY A 17 -2.87 -1.70 1.99
CA GLY A 17 -1.91 -1.70 0.89
C GLY A 17 -2.44 -1.16 -0.43
N PHE A 18 -3.61 -0.52 -0.44
CA PHE A 18 -4.14 0.24 -1.58
C PHE A 18 -3.83 1.72 -1.40
N TRP A 19 -2.82 2.23 -2.10
CA TRP A 19 -2.46 3.65 -2.01
C TRP A 19 -3.48 4.53 -2.71
N ILE A 20 -4.29 5.24 -1.93
CA ILE A 20 -5.44 6.00 -2.42
C ILE A 20 -5.37 7.44 -1.95
N ASP A 21 -5.77 8.37 -2.83
CA ASP A 21 -6.04 9.76 -2.49
C ASP A 21 -7.53 10.09 -2.55
N VAL A 22 -7.94 11.16 -1.87
CA VAL A 22 -9.29 11.71 -1.97
C VAL A 22 -9.24 12.95 -2.85
N ILE A 23 -9.74 12.85 -4.08
CA ILE A 23 -9.73 13.92 -5.08
C ILE A 23 -11.18 14.16 -5.53
N ASP A 24 -11.67 15.39 -5.36
CA ASP A 24 -13.04 15.80 -5.75
C ASP A 24 -14.15 14.88 -5.20
N GLY A 25 -13.92 14.31 -4.01
CA GLY A 25 -14.85 13.38 -3.35
C GLY A 25 -14.77 11.93 -3.86
N GLU A 26 -13.82 11.61 -4.75
CA GLU A 26 -13.51 10.25 -5.18
C GLU A 26 -12.29 9.70 -4.45
N LEU A 27 -12.33 8.41 -4.13
CA LEU A 27 -11.17 7.63 -3.72
C LEU A 27 -10.45 7.15 -4.99
N VAL A 28 -9.31 7.76 -5.27
CA VAL A 28 -8.51 7.52 -6.47
C VAL A 28 -7.29 6.68 -6.09
N LEU A 29 -7.27 5.43 -6.54
CA LEU A 29 -6.11 4.54 -6.40
C LEU A 29 -4.95 5.07 -7.26
N ASP A 30 -3.73 4.97 -6.75
CA ASP A 30 -2.52 5.48 -7.38
C ASP A 30 -2.34 4.91 -8.79
N ARG A 31 -1.89 5.75 -9.74
CA ARG A 31 -1.75 5.37 -11.15
C ARG A 31 -0.64 4.36 -11.42
N TRP A 32 0.27 4.16 -10.46
CA TRP A 32 1.22 3.07 -10.55
C TRP A 32 0.50 1.73 -10.60
N TYR A 33 -0.57 1.53 -9.83
CA TYR A 33 -1.32 0.28 -9.86
C TYR A 33 -1.92 -0.01 -11.23
N SER A 34 -2.03 -1.29 -11.54
CA SER A 34 -2.72 -1.71 -12.74
C SER A 34 -4.24 -1.78 -12.54
N LYS A 35 -4.92 -2.03 -13.67
CA LYS A 35 -6.33 -2.41 -13.70
C LYS A 35 -6.68 -3.62 -12.82
N SER A 36 -5.77 -4.58 -12.66
CA SER A 36 -5.97 -5.78 -11.85
C SER A 36 -6.12 -5.43 -10.37
N ASN A 37 -5.25 -4.57 -9.85
CA ASN A 37 -5.33 -4.09 -8.47
C ASN A 37 -6.59 -3.28 -8.18
N PHE A 38 -7.04 -2.48 -9.16
CA PHE A 38 -8.29 -1.78 -9.01
C PHE A 38 -9.48 -2.76 -8.91
N TYR A 39 -9.51 -3.83 -9.71
CA TYR A 39 -10.51 -4.90 -9.54
C TYR A 39 -10.42 -5.57 -8.18
N GLU A 40 -9.21 -5.86 -7.70
CA GLU A 40 -9.00 -6.45 -6.38
C GLU A 40 -9.57 -5.56 -5.26
N MET A 41 -9.32 -4.24 -5.33
CA MET A 41 -9.90 -3.25 -4.41
C MET A 41 -11.44 -3.20 -4.51
N LEU A 42 -12.00 -3.22 -5.72
CA LEU A 42 -13.46 -3.23 -5.90
C LEU A 42 -14.08 -4.48 -5.28
N ASN A 43 -13.49 -5.65 -5.52
CA ASN A 43 -13.96 -6.92 -4.99
C ASN A 43 -13.90 -6.94 -3.46
N LEU A 44 -12.84 -6.39 -2.87
CA LEU A 44 -12.74 -6.19 -1.42
C LEU A 44 -13.95 -5.37 -0.91
N LEU A 45 -14.14 -4.18 -1.45
CA LEU A 45 -15.20 -3.27 -0.98
C LEU A 45 -16.61 -3.86 -1.16
N THR A 46 -16.87 -4.52 -2.30
CA THR A 46 -18.16 -5.16 -2.55
C THR A 46 -18.38 -6.39 -1.67
N SER A 47 -17.34 -7.17 -1.38
CA SER A 47 -17.43 -8.31 -0.45
C SER A 47 -17.79 -7.90 0.97
N LEU A 48 -17.37 -6.71 1.38
CA LEU A 48 -17.74 -6.07 2.64
C LEU A 48 -19.05 -5.28 2.56
N GLN A 49 -19.79 -5.43 1.45
CA GLN A 49 -21.09 -4.80 1.21
C GLN A 49 -21.07 -3.27 1.26
N ILE A 50 -19.93 -2.66 0.97
CA ILE A 50 -19.80 -1.20 0.91
C ILE A 50 -20.40 -0.72 -0.40
N SER A 51 -21.49 0.07 -0.32
CA SER A 51 -22.15 0.60 -1.51
C SER A 51 -21.30 1.70 -2.17
N ILE A 52 -20.76 1.36 -3.34
CA ILE A 52 -19.87 2.21 -4.14
C ILE A 52 -20.38 2.40 -5.58
N LYS A 53 -19.97 3.51 -6.20
CA LYS A 53 -20.12 3.80 -7.64
C LYS A 53 -18.78 4.10 -8.25
N ILE A 54 -18.61 3.76 -9.53
CA ILE A 54 -17.43 4.16 -10.30
C ILE A 54 -17.61 5.63 -10.72
N GLY A 55 -16.68 6.47 -10.31
CA GLY A 55 -16.59 7.87 -10.71
C GLY A 55 -15.80 8.06 -12.00
N GLU A 56 -15.35 9.29 -12.25
CA GLU A 56 -14.54 9.58 -13.44
C GLU A 56 -13.10 9.07 -13.28
N ARG A 57 -12.54 9.17 -12.07
CA ARG A 57 -11.13 8.90 -11.76
C ARG A 57 -10.94 7.69 -10.87
N GLY A 58 -11.88 7.43 -9.97
CA GLY A 58 -11.83 6.36 -8.99
C GLY A 58 -13.23 5.91 -8.56
N ILE A 59 -13.42 5.72 -7.26
CA ILE A 59 -14.70 5.27 -6.69
C ILE A 59 -15.32 6.36 -5.82
N ARG A 60 -16.65 6.38 -5.77
CA ARG A 60 -17.46 7.22 -4.88
C ARG A 60 -18.28 6.32 -3.97
N LEU A 61 -18.42 6.72 -2.71
CA LEU A 61 -19.44 6.12 -1.85
C LEU A 61 -20.83 6.58 -2.31
N GLU A 62 -21.81 5.68 -2.29
CA GLU A 62 -23.19 6.07 -2.53
C GLU A 62 -23.72 7.05 -1.46
N SER A 63 -24.75 7.81 -1.84
CA SER A 63 -25.42 8.70 -0.89
C SER A 63 -25.95 7.90 0.29
N ASN A 64 -25.62 8.32 1.50
CA ASN A 64 -25.98 7.67 2.78
C ASN A 64 -25.20 6.38 3.12
N THR A 65 -24.20 5.99 2.34
CA THR A 65 -23.28 4.93 2.77
C THR A 65 -22.54 5.35 4.03
N LEU A 66 -22.67 4.55 5.07
CA LEU A 66 -21.88 4.61 6.30
C LEU A 66 -21.04 3.33 6.39
N VAL A 67 -19.77 3.48 6.71
CA VAL A 67 -18.76 2.44 6.84
C VAL A 67 -18.33 2.39 8.31
N PRO A 68 -18.96 1.55 9.14
CA PRO A 68 -18.64 1.45 10.56
C PRO A 68 -17.16 1.13 10.81
N ASP A 69 -16.64 1.52 11.98
CA ASP A 69 -15.26 1.23 12.38
C ASP A 69 -14.90 -0.27 12.29
N GLU A 70 -15.86 -1.15 12.54
CA GLU A 70 -15.69 -2.60 12.35
C GLU A 70 -15.36 -2.96 10.90
N ILE A 71 -16.03 -2.33 9.93
CA ILE A 71 -15.77 -2.55 8.50
C ILE A 71 -14.43 -1.94 8.09
N LEU A 72 -14.06 -0.78 8.65
CA LEU A 72 -12.75 -0.17 8.45
C LEU A 72 -11.62 -1.10 8.92
N ASN A 73 -11.74 -1.65 10.12
CA ASN A 73 -10.80 -2.65 10.64
C ASN A 73 -10.80 -3.92 9.78
N ARG A 74 -11.98 -4.34 9.28
CA ARG A 74 -12.11 -5.51 8.39
C ARG A 74 -11.38 -5.28 7.06
N ILE A 75 -11.41 -4.08 6.51
CA ILE A 75 -10.64 -3.70 5.31
C ILE A 75 -9.15 -3.91 5.58
N GLU A 76 -8.65 -3.43 6.72
CA GLU A 76 -7.22 -3.51 7.06
C GLU A 76 -6.74 -4.97 7.13
N SER A 77 -7.54 -5.88 7.69
CA SER A 77 -7.14 -7.29 7.89
C SER A 77 -7.62 -8.27 6.81
N PHE A 78 -8.31 -7.80 5.76
CA PHE A 78 -8.97 -8.69 4.80
C PHE A 78 -7.95 -9.53 4.01
N ASN A 79 -8.12 -10.85 3.98
CA ASN A 79 -7.30 -11.75 3.17
C ASN A 79 -8.03 -12.26 1.93
N ARG A 80 -7.31 -12.52 0.84
CA ARG A 80 -7.84 -13.15 -0.38
C ARG A 80 -8.60 -14.45 -0.11
N SER A 81 -8.19 -15.24 0.88
CA SER A 81 -8.89 -16.47 1.25
C SER A 81 -10.33 -16.24 1.76
N GLU A 82 -10.65 -15.03 2.19
CA GLU A 82 -11.99 -14.66 2.65
C GLU A 82 -12.95 -14.33 1.50
N PHE A 83 -12.46 -14.28 0.25
CA PHE A 83 -13.31 -14.03 -0.89
C PHE A 83 -14.38 -15.10 -1.04
N ARG A 84 -15.62 -14.69 -0.79
CA ARG A 84 -16.78 -15.29 -1.44
C ARG A 84 -16.81 -14.72 -2.84
N PHE A 85 -16.82 -15.59 -3.86
CA PHE A 85 -16.77 -15.16 -5.26
C PHE A 85 -17.95 -14.22 -5.56
N ILE A 86 -17.69 -12.92 -5.57
CA ILE A 86 -18.64 -11.87 -5.94
C ILE A 86 -18.09 -11.25 -7.21
N LEU A 87 -18.70 -11.58 -8.34
CA LEU A 87 -18.41 -10.92 -9.60
C LEU A 87 -18.84 -9.46 -9.49
N SER A 88 -17.88 -8.56 -9.31
CA SER A 88 -18.14 -7.14 -9.47
C SER A 88 -18.50 -6.86 -10.93
N SER A 89 -19.75 -6.50 -11.19
CA SER A 89 -20.23 -6.10 -12.52
C SER A 89 -19.80 -4.67 -12.92
N LEU A 90 -19.07 -3.98 -12.04
CA LEU A 90 -18.64 -2.61 -12.24
C LEU A 90 -17.53 -2.53 -13.29
N LYS A 91 -17.77 -1.75 -14.35
CA LYS A 91 -16.76 -1.47 -15.38
C LYS A 91 -15.76 -0.44 -14.85
N ILE A 92 -14.47 -0.78 -14.87
CA ILE A 92 -13.38 0.14 -14.51
C ILE A 92 -13.26 1.27 -15.55
N PRO A 93 -12.88 2.49 -15.14
CA PRO A 93 -12.62 3.58 -16.09
C PRO A 93 -11.57 3.22 -17.15
N GLN A 94 -11.82 3.58 -18.41
CA GLN A 94 -10.95 3.21 -19.55
C GLN A 94 -9.49 3.71 -19.44
N ARG A 95 -9.26 4.78 -18.67
CA ARG A 95 -7.93 5.40 -18.51
C ARG A 95 -6.99 4.61 -17.59
N TRP A 96 -7.46 3.53 -16.96
CA TRP A 96 -6.63 2.65 -16.13
C TRP A 96 -5.78 1.73 -17.02
N SER A 97 -4.47 1.91 -17.00
CA SER A 97 -3.53 1.11 -17.79
C SER A 97 -3.44 -0.34 -17.30
N HIS A 98 -3.21 -1.25 -18.24
CA HIS A 98 -2.82 -2.62 -17.95
C HIS A 98 -1.29 -2.71 -17.98
N ASN A 99 -0.67 -3.11 -16.88
CA ASN A 99 0.76 -3.35 -16.79
C ASN A 99 1.03 -4.41 -15.71
N LEU A 100 1.31 -5.63 -16.15
CA LEU A 100 1.53 -6.79 -15.25
C LEU A 100 2.71 -6.59 -14.29
N ASN A 101 3.67 -5.71 -14.61
CA ASN A 101 4.77 -5.41 -13.71
C ASN A 101 4.37 -4.56 -12.49
N ASN A 102 3.15 -4.01 -12.51
CA ASN A 102 2.59 -3.21 -11.43
C ASN A 102 1.43 -3.96 -10.73
N ASP A 103 1.25 -5.26 -11.02
CA ASP A 103 0.26 -6.13 -10.40
C ASP A 103 0.84 -6.70 -9.10
N LEU A 104 0.44 -6.14 -7.96
CA LEU A 104 0.67 -6.77 -6.66
C LEU A 104 -0.56 -7.60 -6.27
N SER A 105 -0.40 -8.81 -5.75
CA SER A 105 -1.51 -9.48 -5.06
C SER A 105 -1.69 -8.86 -3.67
N ILE A 106 -2.30 -7.66 -3.59
CA ILE A 106 -2.35 -6.89 -2.33
C ILE A 106 -3.02 -7.73 -1.24
N LEU A 107 -4.06 -8.48 -1.59
CA LEU A 107 -4.81 -9.26 -0.61
C LEU A 107 -4.09 -10.54 -0.13
N GLU A 108 -2.96 -10.90 -0.72
CA GLU A 108 -2.09 -12.01 -0.31
C GLU A 108 -0.89 -11.54 0.54
N ILE A 109 -0.56 -10.25 0.49
CA ILE A 109 0.51 -9.66 1.30
C ILE A 109 -0.05 -9.27 2.67
N ASP A 110 0.76 -9.44 3.72
CA ASP A 110 0.46 -9.02 5.08
C ASP A 110 0.05 -7.53 5.12
N CYS A 111 -0.97 -7.20 5.90
CA CYS A 111 -1.44 -5.83 6.04
C CYS A 111 -0.33 -4.92 6.59
N GLY A 112 -0.36 -3.63 6.24
CA GLY A 112 0.71 -2.66 6.53
C GLY A 112 2.00 -2.85 5.72
N ILE A 113 2.47 -4.10 5.57
CA ILE A 113 3.62 -4.44 4.73
C ILE A 113 3.30 -4.23 3.24
N ALA A 114 2.08 -4.56 2.81
CA ALA A 114 1.63 -4.36 1.44
C ALA A 114 1.82 -2.92 0.93
N SER A 115 1.63 -1.92 1.81
CA SER A 115 1.85 -0.50 1.49
C SER A 115 3.31 -0.20 1.22
N LEU A 116 4.21 -0.78 2.01
CA LEU A 116 5.65 -0.59 1.86
C LEU A 116 6.18 -1.31 0.62
N VAL A 117 5.66 -2.52 0.36
CA VAL A 117 5.91 -3.25 -0.89
C VAL A 117 5.49 -2.38 -2.08
N PHE A 118 4.27 -1.82 -2.08
CA PHE A 118 3.83 -0.89 -3.11
C PHE A 118 4.80 0.30 -3.28
N ALA A 119 5.12 1.00 -2.19
CA ALA A 119 5.93 2.21 -2.24
C ALA A 119 7.33 1.94 -2.80
N LEU A 120 7.97 0.83 -2.39
CA LEU A 120 9.26 0.38 -2.90
C LEU A 120 9.20 0.08 -4.41
N ASN A 121 8.23 -0.71 -4.85
CA ASN A 121 8.08 -1.03 -6.27
C ASN A 121 7.77 0.22 -7.11
N LYS A 122 6.98 1.16 -6.58
CA LYS A 122 6.66 2.44 -7.24
C LYS A 122 7.92 3.25 -7.57
N VAL A 123 8.89 3.29 -6.65
CA VAL A 123 10.15 4.03 -6.81
C VAL A 123 11.26 3.20 -7.48
N GLY A 124 10.92 2.02 -8.02
CA GLY A 124 11.85 1.16 -8.77
C GLY A 124 12.73 0.25 -7.91
N LEU A 125 12.45 0.13 -6.62
CA LEU A 125 13.11 -0.77 -5.67
C LEU A 125 12.31 -2.09 -5.61
N TYR A 126 12.34 -2.85 -6.70
CA TYR A 126 11.44 -3.99 -6.87
C TYR A 126 11.64 -5.09 -5.81
N THR A 127 10.53 -5.64 -5.33
CA THR A 127 10.49 -6.69 -4.31
C THR A 127 10.12 -8.04 -4.89
N SER A 128 10.59 -9.14 -4.29
CA SER A 128 10.20 -10.51 -4.64
C SER A 128 9.24 -11.16 -3.65
N MET A 129 9.36 -10.85 -2.37
CA MET A 129 8.63 -11.51 -1.29
C MET A 129 8.59 -10.61 -0.05
N SER A 130 7.61 -10.82 0.83
CA SER A 130 7.56 -10.14 2.12
C SER A 130 6.87 -10.98 3.20
N CYS A 131 7.11 -10.64 4.47
CA CYS A 131 6.45 -11.18 5.66
C CYS A 131 6.54 -10.16 6.80
N ASP A 132 5.46 -9.95 7.55
CA ASP A 132 5.44 -9.05 8.73
C ASP A 132 6.04 -9.68 10.01
N GLY A 133 6.47 -10.95 9.91
CA GLY A 133 7.05 -11.70 11.01
C GLY A 133 6.03 -12.27 12.00
N HIS A 134 4.73 -12.02 11.81
CA HIS A 134 3.60 -12.54 12.57
C HIS A 134 3.74 -12.40 14.10
N GLY A 135 4.46 -11.36 14.56
CA GLY A 135 4.72 -11.08 15.97
C GLY A 135 5.72 -12.03 16.64
N GLN A 136 6.34 -12.92 15.88
CA GLN A 136 7.27 -13.94 16.38
C GLN A 136 8.72 -13.65 15.98
N ARG A 137 8.92 -13.04 14.81
CA ARG A 137 10.23 -12.75 14.22
C ARG A 137 10.25 -11.37 13.59
N GLU A 138 11.43 -10.93 13.17
CA GLU A 138 11.59 -9.69 12.42
C GLU A 138 10.79 -9.72 11.10
N PRO A 139 10.22 -8.58 10.68
CA PRO A 139 9.64 -8.46 9.36
C PRO A 139 10.75 -8.53 8.31
N LYS A 140 10.43 -9.06 7.14
CA LYS A 140 11.37 -9.19 6.03
C LYS A 140 10.69 -8.83 4.71
N ILE A 141 11.36 -8.01 3.91
CA ILE A 141 10.99 -7.69 2.53
C ILE A 141 12.22 -7.96 1.66
N TRP A 142 12.12 -8.96 0.79
CA TRP A 142 13.20 -9.35 -0.12
C TRP A 142 13.12 -8.52 -1.39
N LEU A 143 14.27 -7.99 -1.80
CA LEU A 143 14.43 -7.18 -3.01
C LEU A 143 14.98 -8.01 -4.16
N ASN A 144 14.65 -7.59 -5.37
CA ASN A 144 15.19 -8.13 -6.61
C ASN A 144 16.64 -7.66 -6.78
N GLY A 145 17.59 -8.44 -6.27
CA GLY A 145 19.03 -8.22 -6.44
C GLY A 145 19.70 -7.33 -5.38
N HIS A 146 20.99 -7.07 -5.58
CA HIS A 146 21.86 -6.37 -4.60
C HIS A 146 22.09 -4.88 -4.88
N ALA A 147 21.71 -4.39 -6.05
CA ALA A 147 22.06 -3.05 -6.52
C ALA A 147 21.45 -1.90 -5.69
N TYR A 148 20.52 -2.20 -4.76
CA TYR A 148 19.71 -1.22 -4.06
C TYR A 148 20.14 -0.94 -2.61
N ILE A 149 21.14 -1.65 -2.07
CA ILE A 149 21.49 -1.56 -0.64
C ILE A 149 21.84 -0.13 -0.23
N GLU A 150 22.73 0.56 -0.95
CA GLU A 150 23.14 1.93 -0.60
C GLU A 150 22.00 2.94 -0.75
N THR A 151 21.18 2.79 -1.79
CA THR A 151 19.97 3.61 -1.99
C THR A 151 19.01 3.46 -0.83
N ILE A 152 18.76 2.24 -0.38
CA ILE A 152 17.86 1.96 0.75
C ILE A 152 18.47 2.48 2.06
N ARG A 153 19.78 2.30 2.29
CA ARG A 153 20.45 2.89 3.47
C ARG A 153 20.26 4.39 3.55
N LYS A 154 20.41 5.08 2.41
CA LYS A 154 20.19 6.52 2.32
C LYS A 154 18.74 6.87 2.65
N ILE A 155 17.76 6.20 2.04
CA ILE A 155 16.33 6.40 2.33
C ILE A 155 16.04 6.22 3.81
N LEU A 156 16.52 5.14 4.42
CA LEU A 156 16.28 4.86 5.84
C LEU A 156 16.91 5.92 6.75
N MET A 157 18.12 6.37 6.42
CA MET A 157 18.78 7.45 7.15
C MET A 157 17.99 8.75 7.09
N GLU A 158 17.49 9.13 5.92
CA GLU A 158 16.69 10.34 5.74
C GLU A 158 15.31 10.21 6.40
N ALA A 159 14.63 9.07 6.22
CA ALA A 159 13.34 8.80 6.84
C ALA A 159 13.41 8.85 8.38
N ASN A 160 14.50 8.33 8.98
CA ASN A 160 14.73 8.38 10.43
C ASN A 160 14.86 9.82 10.99
N GLN A 161 15.12 10.82 10.13
CA GLN A 161 15.17 12.22 10.56
C GLN A 161 13.78 12.86 10.64
N GLU A 162 12.81 12.33 9.90
CA GLU A 162 11.45 12.89 9.80
C GLU A 162 10.39 12.05 10.52
N VAL A 163 10.64 10.74 10.65
CA VAL A 163 9.67 9.76 11.16
C VAL A 163 10.23 9.09 12.41
N SER A 164 9.42 9.06 13.46
CA SER A 164 9.73 8.36 14.71
C SER A 164 9.28 6.90 14.62
N PHE A 165 10.14 6.03 14.07
CA PHE A 165 9.86 4.59 14.03
C PHE A 165 9.95 3.91 15.39
N ALA A 166 9.15 2.87 15.57
CA ALA A 166 9.20 1.98 16.73
C ALA A 166 10.43 1.06 16.70
N TYR A 167 10.85 0.64 15.50
CA TYR A 167 12.03 -0.21 15.28
C TYR A 167 13.07 0.48 14.41
N ASP A 168 14.31 -0.01 14.48
CA ASP A 168 15.37 0.47 13.60
C ASP A 168 15.35 -0.38 12.32
N TRP A 169 14.95 0.23 11.21
CA TRP A 169 14.91 -0.44 9.92
C TRP A 169 16.31 -0.48 9.30
N GLU A 170 16.67 -1.61 8.71
CA GLU A 170 17.98 -1.85 8.09
C GLU A 170 17.87 -2.76 6.86
N ILE A 171 18.88 -2.70 6.01
CA ILE A 171 18.97 -3.50 4.78
C ILE A 171 20.21 -4.39 4.85
N ASN A 172 19.97 -5.70 4.84
CA ASN A 172 20.99 -6.73 5.00
C ASN A 172 21.12 -7.58 3.74
N LYS A 173 22.29 -8.21 3.57
CA LYS A 173 22.47 -9.24 2.55
C LYS A 173 22.07 -10.60 3.13
N GLU A 174 21.15 -11.29 2.48
CA GLU A 174 20.73 -12.65 2.85
C GLU A 174 20.81 -13.54 1.60
N GLY A 175 21.86 -14.37 1.54
CA GLY A 175 22.17 -15.15 0.35
C GLY A 175 22.44 -14.27 -0.89
N SER A 176 21.67 -14.52 -1.95
CA SER A 176 21.70 -13.77 -3.22
C SER A 176 20.71 -12.60 -3.27
N SER A 177 20.03 -12.30 -2.17
CA SER A 177 19.05 -11.21 -2.09
C SER A 177 19.46 -10.16 -1.06
N SER A 178 18.89 -8.97 -1.20
CA SER A 178 18.92 -7.95 -0.15
C SER A 178 17.59 -7.98 0.58
N VAL A 179 17.61 -7.85 1.89
CA VAL A 179 16.42 -7.96 2.75
C VAL A 179 16.30 -6.72 3.60
N LEU A 180 15.25 -5.95 3.35
CA LEU A 180 14.83 -4.88 4.23
C LEU A 180 14.14 -5.52 5.43
N THR A 181 14.62 -5.21 6.62
CA THR A 181 14.16 -5.80 7.88
C THR A 181 14.16 -4.75 8.98
N ALA A 182 13.60 -5.10 10.13
CA ALA A 182 13.60 -4.26 11.31
C ALA A 182 14.40 -4.92 12.43
N LYS A 183 15.00 -4.08 13.28
CA LYS A 183 15.77 -4.49 14.44
C LYS A 183 15.16 -3.89 15.70
N LYS A 184 15.08 -4.71 16.75
CA LYS A 184 14.69 -4.24 18.08
C LYS A 184 15.79 -3.37 18.68
N ARG A 185 15.38 -2.27 19.32
CA ARG A 185 16.27 -1.40 20.10
C ARG A 185 16.76 -2.06 21.38
N LEU A 186 15.91 -2.87 22.01
CA LEU A 186 16.23 -3.66 23.20
C LEU A 186 16.03 -5.15 22.90
N SER A 187 16.99 -5.99 23.32
CA SER A 187 16.97 -7.43 23.03
C SER A 187 15.76 -8.17 23.60
N ASN A 188 15.19 -7.66 24.71
CA ASN A 188 14.11 -8.32 25.45
C ASN A 188 12.71 -7.88 25.00
N ASP A 189 12.60 -6.93 24.06
CA ASP A 189 11.30 -6.50 23.54
C ASP A 189 10.62 -7.65 22.78
N LYS A 190 9.29 -7.68 22.82
CA LYS A 190 8.50 -8.56 21.96
C LYS A 190 8.22 -7.86 20.64
N TRP A 191 8.13 -8.63 19.56
CA TRP A 191 7.65 -8.09 18.29
C TRP A 191 6.17 -7.75 18.41
N ASP A 192 5.83 -6.52 18.08
CA ASP A 192 4.47 -6.00 17.99
C ASP A 192 4.15 -5.76 16.52
N VAL A 193 3.27 -6.59 15.97
CA VAL A 193 2.85 -6.54 14.56
C VAL A 193 2.29 -5.19 14.20
N LYS A 194 1.47 -4.59 15.07
CA LYS A 194 0.84 -3.30 14.78
C LYS A 194 1.89 -2.20 14.64
N LYS A 195 2.91 -2.20 15.51
CA LYS A 195 4.03 -1.24 15.40
C LYS A 195 4.85 -1.45 14.13
N ILE A 196 5.08 -2.70 13.71
CA ILE A 196 5.74 -3.01 12.43
C ILE A 196 4.93 -2.43 11.26
N GLN A 197 3.61 -2.63 11.28
CA GLN A 197 2.71 -2.16 10.23
C GLN A 197 2.60 -0.64 10.19
N ASP A 198 2.55 0.01 11.36
CA ASP A 198 2.55 1.47 11.48
C ASP A 198 3.88 2.05 10.96
N ASP A 199 5.03 1.45 11.31
CA ASP A 199 6.34 1.85 10.77
C ASP A 199 6.39 1.67 9.24
N ALA A 200 5.91 0.53 8.74
CA ALA A 200 5.90 0.24 7.31
C ALA A 200 5.03 1.25 6.53
N LEU A 201 3.86 1.61 7.07
CA LEU A 201 3.02 2.64 6.49
C LEU A 201 3.70 4.01 6.50
N ALA A 202 4.35 4.39 7.60
CA ALA A 202 5.05 5.67 7.70
C ALA A 202 6.23 5.75 6.72
N LEU A 203 6.99 4.67 6.55
CA LEU A 203 8.05 4.59 5.54
C LEU A 203 7.48 4.63 4.11
N SER A 204 6.29 4.06 3.89
CA SER A 204 5.57 4.15 2.62
C SER A 204 5.16 5.58 2.28
N GLU A 205 4.65 6.32 3.27
CA GLU A 205 4.30 7.75 3.14
C GLU A 205 5.53 8.57 2.81
N TYR A 206 6.64 8.34 3.52
CA TYR A 206 7.92 8.99 3.24
C TYR A 206 8.37 8.75 1.79
N LEU A 207 8.42 7.48 1.35
CA LEU A 207 8.78 7.13 -0.02
C LEU A 207 7.87 7.80 -1.06
N CYS A 208 6.55 7.74 -0.87
CA CYS A 208 5.60 8.30 -1.84
C CYS A 208 5.64 9.84 -1.92
N ASN A 209 6.08 10.51 -0.85
CA ASN A 209 6.17 11.98 -0.81
C ASN A 209 7.49 12.51 -1.39
N TYR A 210 8.60 11.80 -1.18
CA TYR A 210 9.93 12.31 -1.50
C TYR A 210 10.63 11.63 -2.67
N TYR A 211 10.14 10.46 -3.09
CA TYR A 211 10.74 9.69 -4.17
C TYR A 211 9.73 9.51 -5.30
N SER A 212 10.10 9.97 -6.50
CA SER A 212 9.27 9.81 -7.69
C SER A 212 9.55 8.49 -8.39
N SER A 213 8.56 7.99 -9.13
CA SER A 213 8.78 6.81 -9.95
C SER A 213 9.76 7.13 -11.08
N PRO A 214 10.73 6.27 -11.42
CA PRO A 214 11.52 6.43 -12.63
C PRO A 214 10.64 6.44 -13.91
N PHE A 215 9.38 6.00 -13.80
CA PHE A 215 8.39 6.03 -14.88
C PHE A 215 7.49 7.27 -14.91
N ASP A 216 7.56 8.18 -13.91
CA ASP A 216 6.76 9.42 -13.90
C ASP A 216 7.09 10.33 -15.09
N SER A 217 8.31 10.26 -15.62
CA SER A 217 8.72 11.01 -16.81
C SER A 217 7.94 10.62 -18.09
N ARG A 218 7.29 9.44 -18.11
CA ARG A 218 6.42 9.01 -19.23
C ARG A 218 4.97 9.47 -19.08
N PHE A 219 4.58 10.06 -17.95
CA PHE A 219 3.20 10.48 -17.66
C PHE A 219 3.03 11.99 -17.43
N ASN A 220 4.12 12.76 -17.49
CA ASN A 220 4.12 14.23 -17.42
C ASN A 220 3.59 14.93 -18.70
N SER A 221 2.83 14.27 -19.58
CA SER A 221 2.26 14.92 -20.77
C SER A 221 0.77 15.29 -20.69
N LEU A 222 0.07 15.04 -19.57
CA LEU A 222 -1.39 15.27 -19.51
C LEU A 222 -1.91 15.91 -18.21
N TYR A 223 -1.14 16.84 -17.65
CA TYR A 223 -1.74 17.93 -16.89
C TYR A 223 -1.36 19.25 -17.55
N TRP A 224 -2.37 20.13 -17.71
CA TRP A 224 -2.37 21.48 -18.27
C TRP A 224 -2.70 21.64 -19.76
N SER A 225 -4.00 21.75 -20.05
CA SER A 225 -4.54 22.96 -20.69
C SER A 225 -6.06 23.00 -20.51
N PHE A 226 -6.51 24.14 -19.99
CA PHE A 226 -7.85 24.64 -19.67
C PHE A 226 -9.08 23.99 -20.32
#